data_AF-A0A379X3P8-F1
#
_entry.id   AF-A0A379X3P8-F1
#
_cell.length_a   1.000
_cell.length_b   1.000
_cell.length_c   1.000
_cell.angle_alpha   90.00
_cell.angle_beta   90.00
_cell.angle_gamma   90.00
#
_symmetry.space_group_name_H-M   'P 1'
#
loop_
_entity.id
_entity.type
_entity.pdbx_description
1 polymer ?
#
loop_
_entity_poly.entity_id
_entity_poly.type
_entity_poly.pdbx_seq_one_letter_code
_entity_poly.pdbx_strand_id
1 'polypeptide(L)'
;MYHDVSHLLSRLINGPLPLRQIYFASASGPAPELAYQVDFPRLEIVLEGELTDMSITAPLIPCDVLYVPAGGWNIPQWQTPVTTLSILFGKQQLGFSVVHWDGQQHQNLTKQHVARRGPRIGSFLLQTLNEMQMQPQEQQTARLIVASLLSHCRDLLGSQIQDRLPQPRAF
;
A
#
# COMPACT_ATOMS: atom_id res chain seq x y z
N MET A 1 -15.89 12.11 -2.35
CA MET A 1 -14.64 11.75 -3.05
C MET A 1 -14.81 10.36 -3.63
N TYR A 2 -14.25 10.07 -4.81
CA TYR A 2 -14.36 8.74 -5.43
C TYR A 2 -13.23 7.86 -4.88
N HIS A 3 -13.57 6.85 -4.07
CA HIS A 3 -12.59 5.95 -3.41
C HIS A 3 -12.24 4.71 -4.24
N ASP A 4 -12.48 4.77 -5.55
CA ASP A 4 -12.04 3.74 -6.49
C ASP A 4 -10.51 3.61 -6.42
N VAL A 5 -10.05 2.41 -6.06
CA VAL A 5 -8.63 2.14 -5.85
C VAL A 5 -7.84 2.27 -7.14
N SER A 6 -8.39 1.88 -8.30
CA SER A 6 -7.68 2.02 -9.58
C SER A 6 -7.42 3.50 -9.91
N HIS A 7 -8.38 4.36 -9.59
CA HIS A 7 -8.21 5.81 -9.70
C HIS A 7 -7.20 6.35 -8.69
N LEU A 8 -7.24 5.92 -7.43
CA LEU A 8 -6.27 6.31 -6.40
C LEU A 8 -4.84 5.91 -6.77
N LEU A 9 -4.63 4.68 -7.23
CA LEU A 9 -3.34 4.20 -7.73
C LEU A 9 -2.85 5.04 -8.91
N SER A 10 -3.74 5.36 -9.87
CA SER A 10 -3.40 6.22 -11.00
C SER A 10 -2.95 7.61 -10.56
N ARG A 11 -3.60 8.19 -9.53
CA ARG A 11 -3.19 9.47 -8.95
C ARG A 11 -1.84 9.41 -8.24
N LEU A 12 -1.54 8.32 -7.53
CA LEU A 12 -0.25 8.16 -6.86
C LEU A 12 0.92 7.97 -7.85
N ILE A 13 0.65 7.40 -9.03
CA ILE A 13 1.66 7.15 -10.07
C ILE A 13 1.84 8.36 -11.00
N ASN A 14 0.73 8.92 -11.49
CA ASN A 14 0.72 9.92 -12.57
C ASN A 14 0.17 11.29 -12.13
N GLY A 15 -0.24 11.43 -10.86
CA GLY A 15 -0.83 12.65 -10.36
C GLY A 15 0.17 13.80 -10.22
N PRO A 16 -0.32 15.00 -9.90
CA PRO A 16 0.52 16.20 -9.76
C PRO A 16 1.44 16.14 -8.54
N LEU A 17 1.09 15.33 -7.54
CA LEU A 17 1.89 15.11 -6.35
C LEU A 17 2.63 13.77 -6.50
N PRO A 18 3.97 13.77 -6.55
CA PRO A 18 4.74 12.53 -6.61
C PRO A 18 4.70 11.80 -5.26
N LEU A 19 4.97 10.49 -5.29
CA LEU A 19 5.34 9.77 -4.07
C LEU A 19 6.49 10.50 -3.35
N ARG A 20 6.39 10.57 -2.02
CA ARG A 20 7.31 11.34 -1.19
C ARG A 20 8.33 10.43 -0.52
N GLN A 21 8.28 10.24 0.79
CA GLN A 21 9.22 9.41 1.52
C GLN A 21 8.70 7.97 1.61
N ILE A 22 9.60 7.02 1.39
CA ILE A 22 9.37 5.60 1.61
C ILE A 22 10.02 5.24 2.94
N TYR A 23 9.19 5.08 3.95
CA TYR A 23 9.56 4.61 5.27
C TYR A 23 9.53 3.09 5.31
N PHE A 24 10.37 2.52 6.17
CA PHE A 24 10.42 1.09 6.43
C PHE A 24 10.12 0.88 7.90
N ALA A 25 9.06 0.13 8.21
CA ALA A 25 8.70 -0.18 9.58
C ALA A 25 9.83 -0.98 10.23
N SER A 26 10.26 -0.55 11.43
CA SER A 26 11.33 -1.25 12.13
C SER A 26 10.92 -2.68 12.49
N ALA A 27 11.74 -3.65 12.10
CA ALA A 27 11.61 -5.05 12.53
C ALA A 27 12.27 -5.31 13.90
N SER A 28 12.79 -4.27 14.58
CA SER A 28 13.54 -4.46 15.82
C SER A 28 12.61 -4.55 17.04
N GLY A 29 12.52 -5.77 17.58
CA GLY A 29 11.84 -6.06 18.84
C GLY A 29 10.49 -6.78 18.66
N PRO A 30 10.00 -7.42 19.73
CA PRO A 30 8.71 -8.09 19.72
C PRO A 30 7.59 -7.08 19.42
N ALA A 31 6.58 -7.52 18.67
CA ALA A 31 5.40 -6.71 18.38
C ALA A 31 4.66 -6.38 19.70
N PRO A 32 4.36 -5.10 19.97
CA PRO A 32 3.52 -4.71 21.10
C PRO A 32 2.08 -5.26 21.00
N GLU A 33 1.34 -5.25 22.12
CA GLU A 33 0.03 -5.90 22.29
C GLU A 33 -1.10 -5.42 21.32
N LEU A 34 -0.90 -4.32 20.60
CA LEU A 34 -1.87 -3.77 19.64
C LEU A 34 -1.28 -3.56 18.24
N ALA A 35 -0.11 -4.12 18.00
CA ALA A 35 0.56 -3.95 16.73
C ALA A 35 -0.11 -4.76 15.63
N TYR A 36 -0.21 -4.17 14.45
CA TYR A 36 -0.61 -4.92 13.27
C TYR A 36 0.61 -5.72 12.80
N GLN A 37 0.59 -7.04 13.00
CA GLN A 37 1.62 -7.96 12.51
C GLN A 37 0.99 -9.09 11.69
N VAL A 38 1.47 -9.30 10.48
CA VAL A 38 1.00 -10.39 9.60
C VAL A 38 2.15 -10.97 8.79
N ASP A 39 1.98 -12.18 8.27
CA ASP A 39 3.01 -12.90 7.49
C ASP A 39 3.15 -12.43 6.03
N PHE A 40 2.56 -11.28 5.68
CA PHE A 40 2.56 -10.75 4.31
C PHE A 40 3.02 -9.30 4.30
N PRO A 41 3.82 -8.88 3.29
CA PRO A 41 4.23 -7.49 3.17
C PRO A 41 3.04 -6.56 2.98
N ARG A 42 3.17 -5.32 3.46
CA ARG A 42 2.18 -4.26 3.29
C ARG A 42 2.80 -2.96 2.82
N LEU A 43 2.00 -2.19 2.10
CA LEU A 43 2.20 -0.76 1.93
C LEU A 43 1.05 -0.02 2.61
N GLU A 44 1.38 0.91 3.49
CA GLU A 44 0.43 1.85 4.08
C GLU A 44 0.74 3.24 3.51
N ILE A 45 -0.24 3.88 2.87
CA ILE A 45 -0.06 5.13 2.14
C ILE A 45 -1.01 6.17 2.70
N VAL A 46 -0.51 7.33 3.10
CA VAL A 46 -1.37 8.45 3.50
C VAL A 46 -1.89 9.14 2.25
N LEU A 47 -3.21 9.21 2.12
CA LEU A 47 -3.89 9.92 1.03
C LEU A 47 -4.20 11.37 1.43
N GLU A 48 -4.64 11.58 2.68
CA GLU A 48 -5.02 12.88 3.24
C GLU A 48 -4.78 12.90 4.75
N GLY A 49 -4.48 14.07 5.31
CA GLY A 49 -4.19 14.23 6.73
C GLY A 49 -2.77 13.81 7.10
N GLU A 50 -2.58 13.51 8.39
CA GLU A 50 -1.29 13.12 8.96
C GLU A 50 -1.46 11.86 9.80
N LEU A 51 -0.49 10.93 9.72
CA LEU A 51 -0.47 9.70 10.51
C LEU A 51 0.87 9.54 11.22
N THR A 52 0.86 9.58 12.54
CA THR A 52 1.99 9.10 13.34
C THR A 52 1.94 7.58 13.46
N ASP A 53 3.08 6.89 13.41
CA ASP A 53 3.18 5.45 13.62
C ASP A 53 4.38 5.12 14.52
N MET A 54 4.20 4.21 15.49
CA MET A 54 5.24 3.85 16.45
C MET A 54 6.44 3.10 15.84
N SER A 55 6.29 2.56 14.62
CA SER A 55 7.36 1.84 13.93
C SER A 55 8.39 2.76 13.25
N ILE A 56 8.14 4.07 13.23
CA ILE A 56 8.98 5.10 12.59
C ILE A 56 9.08 6.35 13.47
N THR A 57 10.00 7.26 13.13
CA THR A 57 10.32 8.44 13.96
C THR A 57 9.70 9.76 13.48
N ALA A 58 9.00 9.74 12.34
CA ALA A 58 8.38 10.92 11.74
C ALA A 58 6.94 10.61 11.34
N PRO A 59 6.03 11.61 11.40
CA PRO A 59 4.68 11.44 10.90
C PRO A 59 4.68 11.26 9.38
N LEU A 60 3.78 10.43 8.89
CA LEU A 60 3.47 10.25 7.48
C LEU A 60 2.48 11.33 7.04
N ILE A 61 2.77 12.01 5.94
CA ILE A 61 1.88 13.00 5.32
C ILE A 61 1.47 12.53 3.91
N PRO A 62 0.56 13.22 3.20
CA PRO A 62 0.03 12.71 1.93
C PRO A 62 1.12 12.36 0.92
N CYS A 63 0.99 11.18 0.31
CA CYS A 63 1.95 10.56 -0.60
C CYS A 63 3.21 9.97 0.04
N ASP A 64 3.37 10.02 1.36
CA ASP A 64 4.32 9.16 2.07
C ASP A 64 3.82 7.71 2.12
N VAL A 65 4.76 6.78 2.15
CA VAL A 65 4.50 5.35 2.12
C VAL A 65 5.29 4.68 3.23
N LEU A 66 4.62 3.86 4.03
CA LEU A 66 5.24 2.95 4.97
C LEU A 66 5.21 1.53 4.41
N TYR A 67 6.39 0.97 4.14
CA TYR A 67 6.54 -0.44 3.84
C TYR A 67 6.70 -1.24 5.15
N VAL A 68 5.86 -2.24 5.33
CA VAL A 68 5.96 -3.21 6.43
C VAL A 68 6.34 -4.56 5.83
N PRO A 69 7.52 -5.13 6.15
CA PRO A 69 7.91 -6.44 5.65
C PRO A 69 7.01 -7.55 6.20
N ALA A 70 7.05 -8.73 5.59
CA ALA A 70 6.38 -9.92 6.13
C ALA A 70 6.92 -10.22 7.55
N GLY A 71 6.01 -10.42 8.51
CA GLY A 71 6.36 -10.59 9.93
C GLY A 71 6.77 -9.29 10.63
N GLY A 72 6.89 -8.17 9.92
CA GLY A 72 7.05 -6.85 10.51
C GLY A 72 5.76 -6.34 11.12
N TRP A 73 5.88 -5.32 11.98
CA TRP A 73 4.75 -4.72 12.67
C TRP A 73 4.75 -3.20 12.52
N ASN A 74 3.56 -2.61 12.58
CA ASN A 74 3.39 -1.16 12.70
C ASN A 74 2.19 -0.85 13.62
N ILE A 75 2.20 0.34 14.24
CA ILE A 75 1.14 0.77 15.16
C ILE A 75 0.76 2.22 14.84
N PRO A 76 -0.27 2.43 13.99
CA PRO A 76 -0.76 3.75 13.66
C PRO A 76 -1.36 4.41 14.91
N GLN A 77 -1.04 5.69 15.09
CA GLN A 77 -1.53 6.52 16.18
C GLN A 77 -2.59 7.48 15.63
N TRP A 78 -3.87 7.16 15.86
CA TRP A 78 -5.04 7.85 15.31
C TRP A 78 -5.36 9.16 16.04
N GLN A 79 -4.46 10.12 15.98
CA GLN A 79 -4.54 11.39 16.73
C GLN A 79 -5.36 12.46 16.00
N THR A 80 -5.18 12.56 14.68
CA THR A 80 -5.86 13.52 13.80
C THR A 80 -6.63 12.81 12.70
N PRO A 81 -7.65 13.44 12.11
CA PRO A 81 -8.35 12.87 10.97
C PRO A 81 -7.39 12.55 9.82
N VAL A 82 -7.52 11.35 9.25
CA VAL A 82 -6.59 10.85 8.24
C VAL A 82 -7.28 9.84 7.33
N THR A 83 -6.91 9.84 6.05
CA THR A 83 -7.36 8.86 5.07
C THR A 83 -6.15 8.07 4.57
N THR A 84 -6.19 6.75 4.68
CA THR A 84 -5.10 5.85 4.27
C THR A 84 -5.55 4.86 3.21
N LEU A 85 -4.59 4.42 2.38
CA LEU A 85 -4.69 3.26 1.51
C LEU A 85 -3.70 2.19 2.01
N SER A 86 -4.23 1.04 2.40
CA SER A 86 -3.46 -0.15 2.74
C SER A 86 -3.47 -1.13 1.56
N ILE A 87 -2.31 -1.65 1.18
CA ILE A 87 -2.16 -2.72 0.18
C ILE A 87 -1.47 -3.90 0.85
N LEU A 88 -2.16 -5.04 0.93
CA LEU A 88 -1.66 -6.29 1.49
C LEU A 88 -1.26 -7.25 0.36
N PHE A 89 0.00 -7.70 0.34
CA PHE A 89 0.54 -8.56 -0.70
C PHE A 89 0.50 -10.03 -0.31
N GLY A 90 -0.71 -10.61 -0.29
CA GLY A 90 -0.92 -12.03 0.02
C GLY A 90 -0.31 -12.99 -1.02
N LYS A 91 -0.25 -14.28 -0.70
CA LYS A 91 0.31 -15.32 -1.59
C LYS A 91 -0.42 -15.44 -2.93
N GLN A 92 -1.76 -15.40 -2.90
CA GLN A 92 -2.61 -15.63 -4.08
C GLN A 92 -3.45 -14.42 -4.47
N GLN A 93 -3.53 -13.40 -3.61
CA GLN A 93 -4.35 -12.21 -3.82
C GLN A 93 -3.68 -10.97 -3.24
N LEU A 94 -3.97 -9.81 -3.83
CA LEU A 94 -3.71 -8.51 -3.23
C LEU A 94 -5.00 -8.04 -2.57
N GLY A 95 -4.90 -7.55 -1.34
CA GLY A 95 -5.99 -6.86 -0.65
C GLY A 95 -5.75 -5.36 -0.66
N PHE A 96 -6.80 -4.58 -0.87
CA PHE A 96 -6.75 -3.12 -0.77
C PHE A 96 -7.83 -2.66 0.20
N SER A 97 -7.47 -1.70 1.06
CA SER A 97 -8.40 -1.09 2.01
C SER A 97 -8.17 0.42 2.02
N VAL A 98 -9.24 1.20 1.84
CA VAL A 98 -9.23 2.64 2.06
C VAL A 98 -10.04 2.92 3.31
N VAL A 99 -9.38 3.51 4.30
CA VAL A 99 -9.97 3.81 5.61
C VAL A 99 -9.83 5.29 5.88
N HIS A 100 -10.90 5.88 6.40
CA HIS A 100 -10.88 7.22 6.97
C HIS A 100 -11.11 7.13 8.48
N TRP A 101 -10.25 7.78 9.25
CA TRP A 101 -10.48 8.05 10.67
C TRP A 101 -10.92 9.51 10.78
N ASP A 102 -12.08 9.76 11.37
CA ASP A 102 -12.65 11.10 11.53
C ASP A 102 -12.30 11.76 12.89
N GLY A 103 -11.46 11.11 13.70
CA GLY A 103 -11.18 11.49 15.09
C GLY A 103 -11.99 10.71 16.12
N GLN A 104 -13.03 9.97 15.71
CA GLN A 104 -13.90 9.19 16.60
C GLN A 104 -14.07 7.74 16.16
N GLN A 105 -14.19 7.48 14.86
CA GLN A 105 -14.49 6.15 14.32
C GLN A 105 -13.77 5.89 12.99
N HIS A 106 -13.50 4.61 12.73
CA HIS A 106 -12.98 4.14 11.46
C HIS A 106 -14.12 3.92 10.47
N GLN A 107 -14.07 4.62 9.35
CA GLN A 107 -14.97 4.46 8.23
C GLN A 107 -14.24 3.70 7.12
N ASN A 108 -14.70 2.49 6.80
CA ASN A 108 -14.19 1.72 5.67
C ASN A 108 -14.81 2.26 4.38
N LEU A 109 -14.04 3.05 3.64
CA LEU A 109 -14.51 3.69 2.41
C LEU A 109 -14.49 2.74 1.22
N THR A 110 -13.51 1.85 1.16
CA THR A 110 -13.41 0.83 0.10
C THR A 110 -12.63 -0.37 0.60
N LYS A 111 -13.08 -1.58 0.25
CA LYS A 111 -12.34 -2.83 0.45
C LYS A 111 -12.49 -3.70 -0.78
N GLN A 112 -11.38 -4.07 -1.38
CA GLN A 112 -11.35 -4.87 -2.60
C GLN A 112 -10.19 -5.87 -2.58
N HIS A 113 -10.27 -6.89 -3.42
CA HIS A 113 -9.19 -7.84 -3.60
C HIS A 113 -9.08 -8.26 -5.06
N VAL A 114 -7.85 -8.55 -5.49
CA VAL A 114 -7.57 -9.06 -6.84
C VAL A 114 -6.66 -10.27 -6.76
N ALA A 115 -6.89 -11.27 -7.61
CA ALA A 115 -6.00 -12.42 -7.70
C ALA A 115 -4.63 -12.00 -8.25
N ARG A 116 -3.54 -12.51 -7.66
CA ARG A 116 -2.17 -12.30 -8.14
C ARG A 116 -1.87 -13.27 -9.30
N ARG A 117 -2.43 -12.98 -10.47
CA ARG A 117 -2.26 -13.80 -11.67
C ARG A 117 -1.08 -13.32 -12.50
N GLY A 118 -0.56 -14.19 -13.36
CA GLY A 118 0.49 -13.86 -14.32
C GLY A 118 1.91 -13.93 -13.76
N PRO A 119 2.89 -13.27 -14.43
CA PRO A 119 4.30 -13.32 -14.07
C PRO A 119 4.60 -12.83 -12.64
N ARG A 120 5.69 -13.32 -12.05
CA ARG A 120 6.13 -13.00 -10.67
C ARG A 120 6.70 -11.58 -10.49
N ILE A 121 6.37 -10.63 -11.36
CA ILE A 121 6.90 -9.27 -11.38
C ILE A 121 6.69 -8.59 -10.02
N GLY A 122 5.45 -8.57 -9.51
CA GLY A 122 5.15 -8.01 -8.20
C GLY A 122 5.93 -8.66 -7.06
N SER A 123 6.24 -9.96 -7.15
CA SER A 123 7.03 -10.65 -6.13
C SER A 123 8.50 -10.21 -6.15
N PHE A 124 9.10 -10.06 -7.33
CA PHE A 124 10.47 -9.57 -7.44
C PHE A 124 10.59 -8.10 -7.05
N LEU A 125 9.62 -7.26 -7.41
CA LEU A 125 9.59 -5.87 -6.95
C LEU A 125 9.49 -5.76 -5.43
N LEU A 126 8.66 -6.60 -4.78
CA LEU A 126 8.59 -6.66 -3.32
C LEU A 126 9.91 -7.14 -2.70
N GLN A 127 10.57 -8.12 -3.32
CA GLN A 127 11.88 -8.60 -2.88
C GLN A 127 12.91 -7.47 -2.98
N THR A 128 12.96 -6.73 -4.09
CA THR A 128 13.84 -5.56 -4.23
C THR A 128 13.54 -4.51 -3.17
N LEU A 129 12.27 -4.19 -2.91
CA LEU A 129 11.90 -3.24 -1.88
C LEU A 129 12.30 -3.72 -0.48
N ASN A 130 12.22 -5.03 -0.21
CA ASN A 130 12.65 -5.60 1.06
C ASN A 130 14.17 -5.42 1.27
N GLU A 131 14.99 -5.58 0.23
CA GLU A 131 16.45 -5.32 0.30
C GLU A 131 16.75 -3.83 0.53
N MET A 132 15.90 -2.91 0.06
CA MET A 132 16.06 -1.46 0.29
C MET A 132 16.03 -1.07 1.77
N GLN A 133 15.54 -1.93 2.67
CA GLN A 133 15.63 -1.71 4.12
C GLN A 133 17.07 -1.53 4.60
N MET A 134 18.04 -2.13 3.90
CA MET A 134 19.47 -1.98 4.20
C MET A 134 20.05 -0.64 3.72
N GLN A 135 19.31 0.08 2.88
CA GLN A 135 19.72 1.34 2.26
C GLN A 135 18.59 2.38 2.30
N PRO A 136 18.03 2.70 3.49
CA PRO A 136 16.84 3.53 3.61
C PRO A 136 17.05 4.97 3.12
N GLN A 137 18.29 5.43 2.99
CA GLN A 137 18.65 6.73 2.41
C GLN A 137 18.45 6.80 0.88
N GLU A 138 18.38 5.67 0.18
CA GLU A 138 18.21 5.62 -1.28
C GLU A 138 16.74 5.81 -1.71
N GLN A 139 16.18 6.95 -1.31
CA GLN A 139 14.76 7.25 -1.46
C GLN A 139 14.29 7.31 -2.92
N GLN A 140 15.16 7.72 -3.85
CA GLN A 140 14.77 7.77 -5.26
C GLN A 140 14.50 6.38 -5.83
N THR A 141 15.40 5.42 -5.55
CA THR A 141 15.25 4.03 -5.98
C THR A 141 14.02 3.41 -5.31
N ALA A 142 13.84 3.61 -4.00
CA ALA A 142 12.67 3.12 -3.27
C ALA A 142 11.35 3.64 -3.87
N ARG A 143 11.26 4.94 -4.18
CA ARG A 143 10.09 5.53 -4.84
C ARG A 143 9.79 4.90 -6.20
N LEU A 144 10.80 4.65 -7.02
CA LEU A 144 10.61 4.02 -8.34
C LEU A 144 10.11 2.57 -8.21
N ILE A 145 10.63 1.81 -7.23
CA ILE A 145 10.17 0.45 -6.94
C ILE A 145 8.71 0.48 -6.48
N VAL A 146 8.36 1.38 -5.55
CA VAL A 146 6.98 1.52 -5.07
C VAL A 146 6.05 1.95 -6.20
N ALA A 147 6.41 2.94 -7.01
CA ALA A 147 5.63 3.35 -8.18
C ALA A 147 5.39 2.17 -9.16
N SER A 148 6.43 1.35 -9.38
CA SER A 148 6.32 0.13 -10.19
C SER A 148 5.38 -0.90 -9.58
N LEU A 149 5.41 -1.08 -8.25
CA LEU A 149 4.46 -1.94 -7.52
C LEU A 149 3.03 -1.44 -7.65
N LEU A 150 2.79 -0.13 -7.50
CA LEU A 150 1.47 0.46 -7.66
C LEU A 150 0.95 0.30 -9.09
N SER A 151 1.82 0.47 -10.10
CA SER A 151 1.47 0.23 -11.50
C SER A 151 1.05 -1.22 -11.72
N HIS A 152 1.82 -2.18 -11.19
CA HIS A 152 1.48 -3.59 -11.28
C HIS A 152 0.16 -3.93 -10.57
N CYS A 153 -0.11 -3.32 -9.41
CA CYS A 153 -1.39 -3.48 -8.71
C CYS A 153 -2.57 -2.99 -9.56
N ARG A 154 -2.40 -1.86 -10.26
CA ARG A 154 -3.42 -1.29 -11.14
C ARG A 154 -3.69 -2.18 -12.36
N ASP A 155 -2.65 -2.74 -12.97
CA ASP A 155 -2.81 -3.65 -14.11
C ASP A 155 -3.61 -4.91 -13.72
N LEU A 156 -3.33 -5.47 -12.55
CA LEU A 156 -4.08 -6.61 -12.02
C LEU A 156 -5.56 -6.25 -11.82
N LEU A 157 -5.86 -5.08 -11.25
CA LEU A 157 -7.23 -4.60 -11.08
C LEU A 157 -7.96 -4.44 -12.42
N GLY A 158 -7.29 -3.87 -13.43
CA GLY A 158 -7.84 -3.72 -14.78
C GLY A 158 -8.14 -5.07 -15.45
N SER A 159 -7.25 -6.05 -15.29
CA SER A 159 -7.44 -7.39 -15.88
C SER A 159 -8.67 -8.12 -15.33
N GLN A 160 -9.00 -7.89 -14.05
CA GLN A 160 -10.15 -8.52 -13.40
C GLN A 160 -11.50 -8.00 -13.92
N ILE A 161 -11.55 -6.77 -14.41
CA ILE A 161 -12.75 -6.17 -15.01
C ILE A 161 -12.98 -6.77 -16.41
N GLN A 162 -11.90 -7.02 -17.14
CA GLN A 162 -11.96 -7.56 -18.51
C GLN A 162 -12.44 -9.02 -18.54
N ASP A 163 -12.07 -9.83 -17.54
CA ASP A 163 -12.58 -11.19 -17.37
C ASP A 163 -14.09 -11.26 -17.04
N ARG A 164 -14.70 -10.17 -16.54
CA ARG A 164 -16.14 -10.12 -16.22
C ARG A 164 -17.00 -9.69 -17.40
N LEU A 165 -16.42 -9.12 -18.46
CA LEU A 165 -17.14 -8.79 -19.68
C LEU A 165 -17.21 -10.04 -20.56
N PRO A 166 -18.39 -10.48 -21.02
CA PRO A 166 -18.49 -11.60 -21.93
C PRO A 166 -17.69 -11.28 -23.19
N GLN A 167 -16.75 -12.16 -23.57
CA GLN A 167 -16.10 -12.04 -24.87
C GLN A 167 -17.18 -12.07 -25.95
N PRO A 168 -17.14 -11.15 -26.93
CA PRO A 168 -18.04 -11.24 -28.07
C PRO A 168 -17.79 -12.59 -28.74
N ARG A 169 -18.83 -13.44 -28.76
CA ARG A 169 -18.79 -14.68 -29.54
C ARG A 169 -18.55 -14.26 -30.98
N ALA A 170 -17.40 -14.61 -31.53
CA ALA A 170 -17.17 -14.54 -32.96
C ALA A 170 -18.22 -15.42 -33.63
N PHE A 171 -19.03 -14.82 -34.50
CA PHE A 171 -19.91 -15.51 -35.43
C PHE A 171 -19.12 -15.91 -36.67
#